data_AF-X1S4C4-F1
#
_entry.id   AF-X1S4C4-F1
#
_cell.length_a   1.000
_cell.length_b   1.000
_cell.length_c   1.000
_cell.angle_alpha   90.00
_cell.angle_beta   90.00
_cell.angle_gamma   90.00
#
_symmetry.space_group_name_H-M   'P 1'
#
loop_
_entity.id
_entity.type
_entity.pdbx_description
1 polymer ?
#
loop_
_entity_poly.entity_id
_entity_poly.type
_entity_poly.pdbx_seq_one_letter_code
_entity_poly.pdbx_strand_id
1 'polypeptide(L)'
;MIFSFWKKEPERAIKEEKDPIEKRIGKVFVGSTAGKLLPFAPWKKKKIEKSSKQLAEERKWQDLEGLVSRPYDPSSLARLISRQPTLASCISVIAQDVSSTGYNLIVKSKEEVEDKEGKKALEEERRSLNGFLQHPNPDDSLKEVISNFIEDYNGFGYAGLECVRNGKGDIVEIYPVKASSLWVHRSKEKYCQRIEWDKKAWFKKFGLEKDFSVKTGKAGKGFTDEERANELIFKKRYGNSGFYGDPPWVSAIGAVVTLVTIEEFNSSWFFNRGIPSFLVTLEGMYDEGVSKKITDFLSTECKGPENEGKTLVLELPDGGKATFEPVGGERAKEASYITPGHRPL
;
A
#
# COMPACT_ATOMS: atom_id res chain seq x y z
N MET A 1 -87.43 29.16 -64.52
CA MET A 1 -86.75 28.00 -65.14
C MET A 1 -85.28 28.39 -65.32
N ILE A 2 -84.34 27.50 -64.97
CA ILE A 2 -82.89 27.51 -65.27
C ILE A 2 -81.92 28.18 -64.23
N PHE A 3 -81.45 27.32 -63.31
CA PHE A 3 -80.09 26.99 -62.82
C PHE A 3 -78.85 27.94 -62.85
N SER A 4 -78.12 27.87 -61.71
CA SER A 4 -76.65 27.83 -61.44
C SER A 4 -75.75 29.01 -61.85
N PHE A 5 -74.68 29.42 -61.15
CA PHE A 5 -73.64 28.73 -60.36
C PHE A 5 -73.10 29.63 -59.22
N TRP A 6 -72.88 29.06 -58.03
CA TRP A 6 -72.05 29.62 -56.95
C TRP A 6 -70.62 29.09 -57.12
N LYS A 7 -69.60 29.97 -57.24
CA LYS A 7 -68.19 29.61 -57.07
C LYS A 7 -67.82 29.82 -55.60
N LYS A 8 -67.51 28.73 -54.90
CA LYS A 8 -66.98 28.73 -53.53
C LYS A 8 -65.50 29.13 -53.57
N GLU A 9 -65.11 30.15 -52.81
CA GLU A 9 -63.70 30.49 -52.59
C GLU A 9 -63.00 29.34 -51.82
N PRO A 10 -61.74 29.02 -52.12
CA PRO A 10 -61.02 27.98 -51.40
C PRO A 10 -60.59 28.47 -50.02
N GLU A 11 -61.05 27.78 -48.98
CA GLU A 11 -60.55 27.89 -47.60
C GLU A 11 -59.03 27.68 -47.60
N ARG A 12 -58.27 28.72 -47.18
CA ARG A 12 -56.84 28.58 -46.88
C ARG A 12 -56.69 27.71 -45.64
N ALA A 13 -56.43 26.42 -45.84
CA ALA A 13 -55.99 25.52 -44.80
C ALA A 13 -54.67 26.03 -44.20
N ILE A 14 -54.72 26.50 -42.95
CA ILE A 14 -53.52 26.66 -42.13
C ILE A 14 -53.05 25.23 -41.85
N LYS A 15 -51.98 24.80 -42.53
CA LYS A 15 -51.27 23.58 -42.13
C LYS A 15 -50.58 23.88 -40.81
N GLU A 16 -51.10 23.35 -39.70
CA GLU A 16 -50.30 23.13 -38.50
C GLU A 16 -49.17 22.16 -38.89
N GLU A 17 -47.99 22.70 -39.17
CA GLU A 17 -46.78 21.92 -39.29
C GLU A 17 -46.40 21.46 -37.88
N LYS A 18 -46.97 20.32 -37.46
CA LYS A 18 -46.52 19.63 -36.25
C LYS A 18 -45.15 19.05 -36.56
N ASP A 19 -44.11 19.77 -36.16
CA ASP A 19 -42.76 19.21 -36.05
C ASP A 19 -42.87 17.87 -35.31
N PRO A 20 -42.24 16.80 -35.82
CA PRO A 20 -42.29 15.51 -35.17
C PRO A 20 -41.70 15.67 -33.77
N ILE A 21 -42.50 15.41 -32.74
CA ILE A 21 -42.03 15.37 -31.36
C ILE A 21 -41.01 14.24 -31.30
N GLU A 22 -39.73 14.58 -31.45
CA GLU A 22 -38.63 13.67 -31.13
C GLU A 22 -38.88 13.15 -29.73
N LYS A 23 -38.87 11.82 -29.60
CA LYS A 23 -39.16 11.13 -28.35
C LYS A 23 -38.18 11.64 -27.29
N ARG A 24 -38.68 12.51 -26.39
CA ARG A 24 -37.92 13.08 -25.27
C ARG A 24 -37.63 11.97 -24.25
N ILE A 25 -36.58 11.20 -24.50
CA ILE A 25 -36.12 10.16 -23.58
C ILE A 25 -35.04 10.80 -22.70
N GLY A 26 -35.41 11.10 -21.45
CA GLY A 26 -34.44 11.51 -20.43
C GLY A 26 -33.36 10.43 -20.26
N LYS A 27 -32.09 10.85 -20.18
CA LYS A 27 -30.94 9.96 -19.99
C LYS A 27 -30.40 10.13 -18.57
N VAL A 28 -30.26 9.03 -17.85
CA VAL A 28 -29.67 8.98 -16.50
C VAL A 28 -28.22 8.53 -16.61
N PHE A 29 -27.32 9.17 -15.85
CA PHE A 29 -25.90 8.84 -15.80
C PHE A 29 -25.46 8.61 -14.35
N VAL A 30 -24.46 7.73 -14.14
CA VAL A 30 -23.82 7.46 -12.85
C VAL A 30 -22.35 7.85 -12.93
N GLY A 31 -21.88 8.63 -11.96
CA GLY A 31 -20.46 8.97 -11.84
C GLY A 31 -19.64 7.84 -11.24
N SER A 32 -18.54 7.51 -11.88
CA SER A 32 -17.53 6.59 -11.36
C SER A 32 -16.53 7.33 -10.45
N THR A 33 -15.89 6.59 -9.56
CA THR A 33 -14.79 7.08 -8.69
C THR A 33 -13.64 7.70 -9.47
N ALA A 34 -13.46 7.31 -10.74
CA ALA A 34 -12.48 7.85 -11.67
C ALA A 34 -12.95 9.12 -12.43
N GLY A 35 -14.07 9.72 -12.02
CA GLY A 35 -14.59 10.95 -12.63
C GLY A 35 -15.36 10.75 -13.95
N LYS A 36 -15.44 9.52 -14.47
CA LYS A 36 -16.21 9.24 -15.70
C LYS A 36 -17.68 9.03 -15.40
N LEU A 37 -18.57 9.71 -16.14
CA LEU A 37 -20.01 9.43 -16.14
C LEU A 37 -20.33 8.28 -17.11
N LEU A 38 -21.11 7.30 -16.63
CA LEU A 38 -21.59 6.16 -17.41
C LEU A 38 -23.12 6.20 -17.51
N PRO A 39 -23.73 5.93 -18.68
CA PRO A 39 -25.18 5.83 -18.77
C PRO A 39 -25.68 4.74 -17.82
N PHE A 40 -26.71 5.04 -17.04
CA PHE A 40 -27.33 4.08 -16.13
C PHE A 40 -28.04 3.01 -16.95
N ALA A 41 -27.38 1.86 -17.10
CA ALA A 41 -27.97 0.67 -17.68
C ALA A 41 -28.11 -0.38 -16.57
N PRO A 42 -29.32 -0.93 -16.32
CA PRO A 42 -29.46 -2.08 -15.43
C PRO A 42 -28.58 -3.21 -15.98
N TRP A 43 -27.67 -3.72 -15.16
CA TRP A 43 -26.72 -4.75 -15.57
C TRP A 43 -27.48 -5.95 -16.15
N LYS A 44 -27.39 -6.15 -17.47
CA LYS A 44 -27.79 -7.43 -18.07
C LYS A 44 -26.81 -8.48 -17.53
N LYS A 45 -27.32 -9.42 -16.72
CA LYS A 45 -26.57 -10.58 -16.24
C LYS A 45 -25.88 -11.24 -17.44
N LYS A 46 -24.59 -10.98 -17.64
CA LYS A 46 -23.79 -11.67 -18.64
C LYS A 46 -23.71 -13.12 -18.17
N LYS A 47 -24.23 -14.05 -18.97
CA LYS A 47 -24.17 -15.48 -18.68
C LYS A 47 -22.69 -15.86 -18.70
N ILE A 48 -22.09 -16.04 -17.53
CA ILE A 48 -20.71 -16.49 -17.41
C ILE A 48 -20.73 -17.96 -17.77
N GLU A 49 -20.26 -18.31 -18.96
CA GLU A 49 -19.92 -19.70 -19.28
C GLU A 49 -18.81 -20.13 -18.32
N LYS A 50 -19.17 -21.00 -17.38
CA LYS A 50 -18.20 -21.67 -16.52
C LYS A 50 -17.48 -22.72 -17.37
N SER A 51 -16.36 -22.35 -17.98
CA SER A 51 -15.30 -23.31 -18.29
C SER A 51 -14.13 -23.03 -17.35
N SER A 52 -13.93 -23.91 -16.37
CA SER A 52 -12.71 -23.87 -15.56
C SER A 52 -11.54 -24.25 -16.48
N LYS A 53 -10.60 -23.31 -16.65
CA LYS A 53 -9.27 -23.57 -17.21
C LYS A 53 -8.23 -23.76 -16.10
N GLN A 54 -8.65 -24.30 -14.94
CA GLN A 54 -7.71 -24.54 -13.85
C GLN A 54 -6.60 -25.47 -14.32
N LEU A 55 -5.39 -24.94 -14.36
CA LEU A 55 -4.19 -25.77 -14.35
C LEU A 55 -4.14 -26.45 -12.98
N ALA A 56 -4.21 -27.77 -12.97
CA ALA A 56 -3.93 -28.61 -11.80
C ALA A 56 -2.40 -28.73 -11.59
N GLU A 57 -1.68 -27.62 -11.71
CA GLU A 57 -0.30 -27.55 -11.26
C GLU A 57 -0.31 -26.84 -9.90
N GLU A 58 0.03 -27.61 -8.85
CA GLU A 58 0.63 -27.04 -7.66
C GLU A 58 1.61 -25.96 -8.09
N ARG A 59 1.52 -24.78 -7.48
CA ARG A 59 2.43 -23.66 -7.74
C ARG A 59 3.87 -24.23 -7.76
N LYS A 60 4.44 -24.42 -8.94
CA LYS A 60 5.88 -24.52 -9.13
C LYS A 60 6.38 -23.11 -8.88
N TRP A 61 6.48 -22.76 -7.60
CA TRP A 61 7.08 -21.52 -7.14
C TRP A 61 8.43 -21.45 -7.84
N GLN A 62 8.62 -20.42 -8.66
CA GLN A 62 9.75 -20.25 -9.57
C GLN A 62 11.05 -20.72 -8.89
N ASP A 63 11.65 -21.79 -9.41
CA ASP A 63 12.93 -22.35 -8.98
C ASP A 63 14.09 -21.42 -9.41
N LEU A 64 14.00 -20.15 -9.04
CA LEU A 64 15.07 -19.17 -9.18
C LEU A 64 16.11 -19.48 -8.11
N GLU A 65 17.11 -20.27 -8.51
CA GLU A 65 18.31 -20.54 -7.71
C GLU A 65 18.02 -21.20 -6.34
N GLY A 66 16.94 -21.97 -6.25
CA GLY A 66 16.54 -22.73 -5.06
C GLY A 66 15.99 -21.86 -3.91
N LEU A 67 15.59 -20.61 -4.19
CA LEU A 67 14.95 -19.73 -3.23
C LEU A 67 13.50 -20.15 -2.97
N VAL A 68 13.12 -20.19 -1.69
CA VAL A 68 11.77 -20.61 -1.29
C VAL A 68 10.84 -19.41 -1.25
N SER A 69 9.64 -19.60 -1.81
CA SER A 69 8.58 -18.59 -1.76
C SER A 69 8.15 -18.28 -0.33
N ARG A 70 7.80 -17.01 -0.12
CA ARG A 70 7.37 -16.49 1.17
C ARG A 70 5.88 -16.80 1.38
N PRO A 71 5.46 -17.18 2.60
CA PRO A 71 4.05 -17.46 2.90
C PRO A 71 3.18 -16.22 2.75
N TYR A 72 3.73 -15.05 3.09
CA TYR A 72 3.11 -13.74 2.94
C TYR A 72 3.97 -12.87 2.03
N ASP A 73 3.33 -12.01 1.24
CA ASP A 73 4.02 -11.00 0.45
C ASP A 73 4.53 -9.87 1.37
N PRO A 74 5.85 -9.65 1.47
CA PRO A 74 6.38 -8.64 2.42
C PRO A 74 5.98 -7.22 2.08
N SER A 75 5.81 -6.88 0.80
CA SER A 75 5.34 -5.54 0.41
C SER A 75 3.93 -5.27 0.95
N SER A 76 3.06 -6.29 0.91
CA SER A 76 1.73 -6.23 1.51
C SER A 76 1.77 -6.07 3.02
N LEU A 77 2.64 -6.81 3.72
CA LEU A 77 2.82 -6.66 5.17
C LEU A 77 3.35 -5.27 5.54
N ALA A 78 4.41 -4.80 4.86
CA ALA A 78 5.01 -3.49 5.08
C ALA A 78 3.97 -2.36 4.89
N ARG A 79 3.10 -2.47 3.87
CA ARG A 79 2.02 -1.52 3.64
C ARG A 79 0.98 -1.51 4.76
N LEU A 80 0.66 -2.67 5.36
CA LEU A 80 -0.27 -2.71 6.49
C LEU A 80 0.34 -2.08 7.73
N ILE A 81 1.62 -2.40 8.00
CA ILE A 81 2.37 -1.82 9.12
C ILE A 81 2.43 -0.30 8.99
N SER A 82 2.81 0.22 7.82
CA SER A 82 2.96 1.67 7.62
C SER A 82 1.64 2.45 7.65
N ARG A 83 0.52 1.79 7.39
CA ARG A 83 -0.81 2.42 7.33
C ARG A 83 -1.62 2.32 8.60
N GLN A 84 -1.28 1.42 9.52
CA GLN A 84 -2.01 1.26 10.77
C GLN A 84 -1.14 1.74 11.93
N PRO A 85 -1.37 2.97 12.45
CA PRO A 85 -0.47 3.61 13.41
C PRO A 85 -0.30 2.81 14.72
N THR A 86 -1.35 2.12 15.18
CA THR A 86 -1.31 1.32 16.40
C THR A 86 -0.36 0.13 16.25
N LEU A 87 -0.42 -0.57 15.12
CA LEU A 87 0.41 -1.72 14.79
C LEU A 87 1.87 -1.29 14.66
N ALA A 88 2.13 -0.22 13.91
CA ALA A 88 3.48 0.36 13.80
C ALA A 88 4.03 0.72 15.19
N SER A 89 3.24 1.38 16.02
CA SER A 89 3.65 1.79 17.37
C SER A 89 3.92 0.58 18.26
N CYS A 90 3.07 -0.44 18.26
CA CYS A 90 3.28 -1.66 19.03
C CYS A 90 4.57 -2.39 18.62
N ILE A 91 4.85 -2.50 17.31
CA ILE A 91 6.08 -3.11 16.82
C ILE A 91 7.31 -2.32 17.30
N SER A 92 7.27 -0.99 17.17
CA SER A 92 8.39 -0.13 17.56
C SER A 92 8.62 -0.13 19.07
N VAL A 93 7.57 -0.09 19.89
CA VAL A 93 7.70 -0.17 21.35
C VAL A 93 8.35 -1.49 21.78
N ILE A 94 7.94 -2.63 21.21
CA ILE A 94 8.57 -3.92 21.50
C ILE A 94 10.06 -3.89 21.12
N ALA A 95 10.41 -3.30 19.98
CA ALA A 95 11.79 -3.19 19.55
C ALA A 95 12.63 -2.28 20.46
N GLN A 96 12.07 -1.17 20.92
CA GLN A 96 12.72 -0.27 21.86
C GLN A 96 12.90 -0.92 23.24
N ASP A 97 11.90 -1.63 23.74
CA ASP A 97 11.98 -2.34 25.02
C ASP A 97 13.08 -3.40 24.98
N VAL A 98 13.18 -4.18 23.89
CA VAL A 98 14.22 -5.21 23.75
C VAL A 98 15.62 -4.61 23.56
N SER A 99 15.74 -3.52 22.80
CA SER A 99 17.05 -2.93 22.48
C SER A 99 17.60 -2.02 23.57
N SER A 100 16.76 -1.50 24.47
CA SER A 100 17.16 -0.49 25.47
C SER A 100 17.62 -1.04 26.82
N THR A 101 17.41 -2.32 27.11
CA THR A 101 17.80 -2.94 28.40
C THR A 101 19.31 -3.08 28.58
N GLY A 102 20.10 -2.83 27.54
CA GLY A 102 21.54 -3.04 27.54
C GLY A 102 21.93 -4.52 27.51
N TYR A 103 23.21 -4.79 27.77
CA TYR A 103 23.78 -6.14 27.77
C TYR A 103 24.73 -6.32 28.95
N ASN A 104 24.98 -7.58 29.34
CA ASN A 104 25.96 -7.93 30.35
C ASN A 104 26.93 -8.97 29.80
N LEU A 105 28.23 -8.69 29.89
CA LEU A 105 29.30 -9.59 29.44
C LEU A 105 29.70 -10.53 30.58
N ILE A 106 29.40 -11.81 30.41
CA ILE A 106 29.68 -12.85 31.40
C ILE A 106 30.88 -13.67 30.93
N VAL A 107 31.85 -13.85 31.83
CA VAL A 107 33.02 -14.69 31.58
C VAL A 107 32.59 -16.16 31.56
N LYS A 108 32.99 -16.88 30.52
CA LYS A 108 32.60 -18.29 30.31
C LYS A 108 33.27 -19.26 31.29
N SER A 109 34.54 -19.04 31.61
CA SER A 109 35.30 -19.82 32.59
C SER A 109 35.99 -18.87 33.58
N LYS A 110 35.67 -18.99 34.87
CA LYS A 110 36.32 -18.18 35.92
C LYS A 110 37.73 -18.67 36.25
N GLU A 111 38.01 -19.95 36.00
CA GLU A 111 39.28 -20.63 36.29
C GLU A 111 40.42 -20.09 35.41
N GLU A 112 40.13 -19.63 34.19
CA GLU A 112 41.10 -19.06 33.24
C GLU A 112 41.55 -17.63 33.60
N VAL A 113 40.99 -17.03 34.66
CA VAL A 113 41.17 -15.60 35.01
C VAL A 113 41.72 -15.39 36.42
N GLU A 114 42.26 -16.44 37.05
CA GLU A 114 42.72 -16.33 38.45
C GLU A 114 44.07 -15.62 38.58
N ASP A 115 44.98 -15.86 37.63
CA ASP A 115 46.30 -15.25 37.59
C ASP A 115 46.29 -13.80 37.05
N LYS A 116 47.45 -13.12 37.12
CA LYS A 116 47.57 -11.72 36.67
C LYS A 116 47.46 -11.58 35.15
N GLU A 117 47.86 -12.60 34.40
CA GLU A 117 47.93 -12.55 32.94
C GLU A 117 46.53 -12.75 32.34
N GLY A 118 45.78 -13.73 32.84
CA GLY A 118 44.37 -13.95 32.52
C GLY A 118 43.49 -12.75 32.86
N LYS A 119 43.71 -12.08 34.00
CA LYS A 119 43.00 -10.83 34.34
C LYS A 119 43.27 -9.71 33.35
N LYS A 120 44.51 -9.58 32.88
CA LYS A 120 44.88 -8.57 31.90
C LYS A 120 44.26 -8.88 30.53
N ALA A 121 44.35 -10.13 30.07
CA ALA A 121 43.74 -10.59 28.83
C ALA A 121 42.21 -10.38 28.83
N LEU A 122 41.54 -10.70 29.93
CA LEU A 122 40.09 -10.47 30.08
C LEU A 122 39.73 -8.99 29.96
N GLU A 123 40.52 -8.10 30.58
CA GLU A 123 40.26 -6.66 30.53
C GLU A 123 40.45 -6.10 29.11
N GLU A 124 41.45 -6.60 28.38
CA GLU A 124 41.68 -6.27 26.97
C GLU A 124 40.53 -6.76 26.07
N GLU A 125 40.08 -8.01 26.26
CA GLU A 125 38.94 -8.57 25.54
C GLU A 125 37.64 -7.80 25.83
N ARG A 126 37.36 -7.51 27.11
CA ARG A 126 36.21 -6.68 27.50
C ARG A 126 36.24 -5.30 26.86
N ARG A 127 37.41 -4.66 26.80
CA ARG A 127 37.56 -3.36 26.14
C ARG A 127 37.26 -3.46 24.65
N SER A 128 37.79 -4.49 23.98
CA SER A 128 37.54 -4.74 22.57
C SER A 128 36.07 -5.00 22.28
N LEU A 129 35.43 -5.89 23.05
CA LEU A 129 34.01 -6.22 22.93
C LEU A 129 33.12 -5.01 23.20
N ASN A 130 33.41 -4.22 24.22
CA ASN A 130 32.65 -3.00 24.49
C ASN A 130 32.78 -1.97 23.35
N GLY A 131 33.97 -1.83 22.75
CA GLY A 131 34.15 -0.98 21.57
C GLY A 131 33.27 -1.44 20.41
N PHE A 132 33.32 -2.73 20.08
CA PHE A 132 32.46 -3.32 19.03
C PHE A 132 30.96 -3.20 19.35
N LEU A 133 30.55 -3.44 20.60
CA LEU A 133 29.13 -3.38 20.97
C LEU A 133 28.60 -1.93 21.08
N GLN A 134 29.45 -0.93 21.22
CA GLN A 134 29.04 0.47 21.14
C GLN A 134 28.91 0.93 19.68
N HIS A 135 29.84 0.49 18.83
CA HIS A 135 29.91 0.83 17.41
C HIS A 135 30.04 -0.45 16.56
N PRO A 136 28.94 -1.21 16.43
CA PRO A 136 28.93 -2.49 15.70
C PRO A 136 29.12 -2.32 14.20
N ASN A 137 28.97 -1.10 13.69
CA ASN A 137 29.32 -0.67 12.34
C ASN A 137 29.55 0.87 12.37
N PRO A 138 29.99 1.50 11.26
CA PRO A 138 30.27 2.94 11.22
C PRO A 138 29.06 3.86 11.40
N ASP A 139 27.85 3.38 11.10
CA ASP A 139 26.66 4.20 10.92
C ASP A 139 25.67 4.11 12.10
N ASP A 140 25.59 2.94 12.73
CA ASP A 140 24.57 2.59 13.72
C ASP A 140 25.17 2.16 15.06
N SER A 141 24.50 2.51 16.15
CA SER A 141 24.71 1.91 17.46
C SER A 141 24.12 0.50 17.53
N LEU A 142 24.59 -0.33 18.49
CA LEU A 142 23.99 -1.66 18.71
C LEU A 142 22.51 -1.58 19.06
N LYS A 143 22.09 -0.52 19.75
CA LYS A 143 20.66 -0.30 20.03
C LYS A 143 19.86 -0.20 18.73
N GLU A 144 20.33 0.56 17.76
CA GLU A 144 19.65 0.73 16.47
C GLU A 144 19.67 -0.56 15.64
N VAL A 145 20.82 -1.23 15.56
CA VAL A 145 20.95 -2.53 14.89
C VAL A 145 19.96 -3.55 15.44
N ILE A 146 19.89 -3.69 16.77
CA ILE A 146 18.99 -4.63 17.45
C ILE A 146 17.53 -4.17 17.31
N SER A 147 17.24 -2.87 17.43
CA SER A 147 15.89 -2.34 17.24
C SER A 147 15.37 -2.69 15.85
N ASN A 148 16.14 -2.40 14.79
CA ASN A 148 15.77 -2.71 13.40
C ASN A 148 15.56 -4.21 13.18
N PHE A 149 16.44 -5.05 13.75
CA PHE A 149 16.30 -6.51 13.69
C PHE A 149 15.01 -6.99 14.37
N ILE A 150 14.66 -6.42 15.53
CA ILE A 150 13.45 -6.79 16.27
C ILE A 150 12.18 -6.23 15.62
N GLU A 151 12.23 -5.05 15.02
CA GLU A 151 11.13 -4.52 14.21
C GLU A 151 10.82 -5.45 13.04
N ASP A 152 11.84 -5.91 12.30
CA ASP A 152 11.65 -6.87 11.22
C ASP A 152 11.12 -8.22 11.72
N TYR A 153 11.66 -8.71 12.84
CA TYR A 153 11.24 -9.97 13.45
C TYR A 153 9.77 -9.97 13.87
N ASN A 154 9.26 -8.83 14.36
CA ASN A 154 7.86 -8.65 14.75
C ASN A 154 6.97 -8.20 13.58
N GLY A 155 7.51 -7.47 12.61
CA GLY A 155 6.79 -7.00 11.44
C GLY A 155 6.51 -8.12 10.44
N PHE A 156 7.53 -8.93 10.14
CA PHE A 156 7.47 -9.95 9.09
C PHE A 156 7.47 -11.38 9.61
N GLY A 157 7.77 -11.59 10.90
CA GLY A 157 7.92 -12.92 11.50
C GLY A 157 9.31 -13.52 11.33
N TYR A 158 10.25 -12.80 10.72
CA TYR A 158 11.64 -13.19 10.55
C TYR A 158 12.53 -11.96 10.35
N ALA A 159 13.83 -12.11 10.64
CA ALA A 159 14.84 -11.06 10.48
C ALA A 159 16.21 -11.68 10.17
N GLY A 160 17.07 -10.89 9.53
CA GLY A 160 18.45 -11.25 9.24
C GLY A 160 19.41 -10.23 9.85
N LEU A 161 20.51 -10.71 10.43
CA LEU A 161 21.63 -9.90 10.87
C LEU A 161 22.88 -10.39 10.14
N GLU A 162 23.42 -9.56 9.26
CA GLU A 162 24.68 -9.81 8.57
C GLU A 162 25.84 -9.70 9.57
N CYS A 163 26.83 -10.57 9.41
CA CYS A 163 28.05 -10.59 10.19
C CYS A 163 29.24 -10.59 9.22
N VAL A 164 30.05 -9.55 9.31
CA VAL A 164 31.27 -9.37 8.51
C VAL A 164 32.46 -9.83 9.33
N ARG A 165 33.32 -10.67 8.73
CA ARG A 165 34.55 -11.13 9.37
C ARG A 165 35.79 -10.54 8.71
N ASN A 166 36.80 -10.23 9.53
CA ASN A 166 38.13 -9.89 9.04
C ASN A 166 38.90 -11.14 8.60
N GLY A 167 40.11 -10.96 8.05
CA GLY A 167 40.98 -12.06 7.63
C GLY A 167 41.48 -12.98 8.76
N LYS A 168 41.31 -12.60 10.04
CA LYS A 168 41.59 -13.44 11.21
C LYS A 168 40.38 -14.29 11.62
N GLY A 169 39.21 -14.03 11.04
CA GLY A 169 37.95 -14.69 11.38
C GLY A 169 37.17 -13.98 12.49
N ASP A 170 37.62 -12.83 13.00
CA ASP A 170 36.86 -12.08 14.02
C ASP A 170 35.69 -11.35 13.37
N ILE A 171 34.56 -11.27 14.07
CA ILE A 171 33.44 -10.43 13.65
C ILE A 171 33.82 -8.98 13.91
N VAL A 172 33.82 -8.18 12.85
CA VAL A 172 34.19 -6.75 12.92
C VAL A 172 33.00 -5.84 12.71
N GLU A 173 31.98 -6.29 11.97
CA GLU A 173 30.79 -5.48 11.71
C GLU A 173 29.53 -6.35 11.69
N ILE A 174 28.40 -5.76 12.10
CA ILE A 174 27.07 -6.36 11.95
C ILE A 174 26.07 -5.36 11.40
N TYR A 175 25.19 -5.83 10.51
CA TYR A 175 24.18 -5.01 9.85
C TYR A 175 22.81 -5.69 9.83
N PRO A 176 21.71 -4.98 10.14
CA PRO A 176 20.37 -5.53 9.96
C PRO A 176 20.07 -5.64 8.46
N VAL A 177 19.60 -6.81 8.02
CA VAL A 177 19.20 -7.04 6.63
C VAL A 177 17.67 -7.00 6.55
N LYS A 178 17.14 -6.02 5.81
CA LYS A 178 15.69 -5.81 5.64
C LYS A 178 14.98 -7.10 5.25
N ALA A 179 14.08 -7.58 6.11
CA ALA A 179 13.33 -8.82 5.93
C ALA A 179 12.53 -8.84 4.62
N SER A 180 12.00 -7.69 4.18
CA SER A 180 11.25 -7.56 2.92
C SER A 180 12.06 -7.93 1.67
N SER A 181 13.39 -7.78 1.74
CA SER A 181 14.33 -8.11 0.67
C SER A 181 14.99 -9.48 0.84
N LEU A 182 14.75 -10.16 1.96
CA LEU A 182 15.48 -11.37 2.34
C LEU A 182 14.75 -12.64 1.89
N TRP A 183 15.53 -13.56 1.34
CA TRP A 183 15.06 -14.85 0.83
C TRP A 183 15.87 -16.00 1.43
N VAL A 184 15.18 -17.10 1.76
CA VAL A 184 15.78 -18.32 2.30
C VAL A 184 15.96 -19.33 1.17
N HIS A 185 17.17 -19.89 1.04
CA HIS A 185 17.41 -21.01 0.14
C HIS A 185 16.89 -22.33 0.74
N ARG A 186 16.44 -23.25 -0.11
CA ARG A 186 15.86 -24.53 0.31
C ARG A 186 16.77 -25.40 1.19
N SER A 187 18.09 -25.23 1.08
CA SER A 187 19.07 -25.92 1.93
C SER A 187 19.16 -25.37 3.35
N LYS A 188 18.66 -24.14 3.61
CA LYS A 188 18.84 -23.40 4.88
C LYS A 188 20.30 -23.13 5.26
N GLU A 189 21.23 -23.33 4.33
CA GLU A 189 22.67 -23.05 4.50
C GLU A 189 23.06 -21.66 4.00
N LYS A 190 22.19 -21.03 3.21
CA LYS A 190 22.46 -19.73 2.59
C LYS A 190 21.16 -18.93 2.41
N TYR A 191 21.33 -17.64 2.25
CA TYR A 191 20.28 -16.64 2.15
C TYR A 191 20.62 -15.67 1.02
N CYS A 192 19.62 -14.99 0.49
CA CYS A 192 19.79 -14.04 -0.60
C CYS A 192 19.02 -12.76 -0.29
N GLN A 193 19.69 -11.62 -0.32
CA GLN A 193 19.04 -10.33 -0.37
C GLN A 193 18.82 -9.97 -1.84
N ARG A 194 17.59 -9.63 -2.20
CA ARG A 194 17.22 -9.14 -3.53
C ARG A 194 16.51 -7.81 -3.41
N ILE A 195 17.09 -6.79 -4.03
CA ILE A 195 16.48 -5.46 -4.12
C ILE A 195 15.77 -5.33 -5.47
N GLU A 196 16.45 -5.74 -6.54
CA GLU A 196 15.94 -5.78 -7.92
C GLU A 196 16.14 -7.18 -8.52
N TRP A 197 15.79 -7.36 -9.79
CA TRP A 197 15.95 -8.66 -10.45
C TRP A 197 17.42 -9.10 -10.54
N ASP A 198 18.29 -8.16 -10.87
CA ASP A 198 19.73 -8.33 -11.13
C ASP A 198 20.61 -7.90 -9.94
N LYS A 199 20.14 -7.02 -9.05
CA LYS A 199 20.85 -6.61 -7.83
C LYS A 199 20.54 -7.54 -6.65
N LYS A 200 21.49 -8.44 -6.38
CA LYS A 200 21.41 -9.39 -5.26
C LYS A 200 22.77 -9.63 -4.60
N ALA A 201 22.71 -10.01 -3.32
CA ALA A 201 23.84 -10.49 -2.55
C ALA A 201 23.46 -11.77 -1.80
N TRP A 202 24.36 -12.73 -1.79
CA TRP A 202 24.21 -14.00 -1.08
C TRP A 202 24.97 -13.98 0.23
N PHE A 203 24.37 -14.61 1.24
CA PHE A 203 24.96 -14.81 2.57
C PHE A 203 25.01 -16.29 2.87
N LYS A 204 26.03 -16.72 3.61
CA LYS A 204 26.07 -18.07 4.20
C LYS A 204 25.45 -18.05 5.59
N LYS A 205 25.00 -19.20 6.06
CA LYS A 205 24.53 -19.34 7.45
C LYS A 205 25.68 -19.06 8.41
N PHE A 206 25.39 -18.30 9.46
CA PHE A 206 26.35 -18.00 10.52
C PHE A 206 27.00 -19.28 11.08
N GLY A 207 28.34 -19.27 11.17
CA GLY A 207 29.14 -20.40 11.63
C GLY A 207 29.23 -21.59 10.67
N LEU A 208 28.80 -21.45 9.40
CA LEU A 208 28.95 -22.51 8.41
C LEU A 208 30.34 -22.47 7.77
N GLU A 209 31.10 -23.56 7.89
CA GLU A 209 32.45 -23.69 7.31
C GLU A 209 32.48 -23.60 5.77
N LYS A 210 31.39 -23.99 5.12
CA LYS A 210 31.28 -23.98 3.66
C LYS A 210 31.11 -22.56 3.14
N ASP A 211 31.97 -22.16 2.21
CA ASP A 211 31.90 -20.85 1.58
C ASP A 211 31.06 -20.83 0.30
N PHE A 212 30.52 -19.65 0.02
CA PHE A 212 29.70 -19.35 -1.14
C PHE A 212 30.13 -18.02 -1.75
N SER A 213 29.91 -17.87 -3.05
CA SER A 213 30.10 -16.60 -3.75
C SER A 213 28.99 -15.61 -3.37
N VAL A 214 29.34 -14.36 -3.04
CA VAL A 214 28.39 -13.28 -2.75
C VAL A 214 27.49 -12.95 -3.94
N LYS A 215 27.98 -13.08 -5.18
CA LYS A 215 27.22 -12.77 -6.39
C LYS A 215 26.30 -13.90 -6.83
N THR A 216 26.79 -15.14 -6.76
CA THR A 216 26.11 -16.29 -7.39
C THR A 216 25.51 -17.28 -6.40
N GLY A 217 25.91 -17.24 -5.13
CA GLY A 217 25.51 -18.21 -4.12
C GLY A 217 25.99 -19.63 -4.40
N LYS A 218 26.91 -19.83 -5.35
CA LYS A 218 27.52 -21.13 -5.63
C LYS A 218 28.61 -21.41 -4.59
N ALA A 219 28.64 -22.65 -4.14
CA ALA A 219 29.69 -23.11 -3.23
C ALA A 219 31.03 -23.19 -3.96
N GLY A 220 32.12 -22.91 -3.26
CA GLY A 220 33.47 -22.94 -3.82
C GLY A 220 34.53 -22.83 -2.74
N LYS A 221 35.78 -22.75 -3.18
CA LYS A 221 36.96 -22.54 -2.32
C LYS A 221 37.82 -21.44 -2.93
N GLY A 222 38.61 -20.77 -2.09
CA GLY A 222 39.59 -19.77 -2.56
C GLY A 222 38.97 -18.48 -3.08
N PHE A 223 37.75 -18.14 -2.64
CA PHE A 223 37.17 -16.81 -2.90
C PHE A 223 38.03 -15.74 -2.23
N THR A 224 38.22 -14.61 -2.91
CA THR A 224 38.75 -13.41 -2.25
C THR A 224 37.75 -12.88 -1.22
N ASP A 225 38.16 -11.96 -0.35
CA ASP A 225 37.27 -11.38 0.66
C ASP A 225 36.07 -10.66 0.01
N GLU A 226 36.24 -10.07 -1.18
CA GLU A 226 35.18 -9.39 -1.94
C GLU A 226 34.23 -10.36 -2.67
N GLU A 227 34.70 -11.58 -2.95
CA GLU A 227 33.90 -12.60 -3.64
C GLU A 227 33.16 -13.50 -2.67
N ARG A 228 33.64 -13.60 -1.43
CA ARG A 228 33.09 -14.46 -0.38
C ARG A 228 31.81 -13.85 0.20
N ALA A 229 30.78 -14.68 0.33
CA ALA A 229 29.54 -14.33 1.00
C ALA A 229 29.77 -14.15 2.51
N ASN A 230 29.29 -13.03 3.05
CA ASN A 230 29.25 -12.80 4.49
C ASN A 230 28.28 -13.77 5.20
N GLU A 231 28.38 -13.83 6.52
CA GLU A 231 27.52 -14.66 7.34
C GLU A 231 26.20 -13.94 7.64
N LEU A 232 25.11 -14.70 7.77
CA LEU A 232 23.82 -14.20 8.21
C LEU A 232 23.31 -15.02 9.39
N ILE A 233 23.03 -14.34 10.50
CA ILE A 233 22.19 -14.84 11.57
C ILE A 233 20.75 -14.63 11.13
N PHE A 234 20.08 -15.71 10.75
CA PHE A 234 18.67 -15.70 10.40
C PHE A 234 17.82 -16.17 11.57
N LYS A 235 16.87 -15.35 12.01
CA LYS A 235 15.91 -15.70 13.05
C LYS A 235 14.51 -15.66 12.48
N LYS A 236 13.72 -16.70 12.77
CA LYS A 236 12.30 -16.77 12.43
C LYS A 236 11.44 -17.08 13.65
N ARG A 237 10.20 -16.62 13.63
CA ARG A 237 9.15 -17.09 14.52
C ARG A 237 8.74 -18.51 14.14
N TYR A 238 8.14 -19.20 15.10
CA TYR A 238 7.39 -20.41 14.78
C TYR A 238 6.21 -20.00 13.88
N GLY A 239 5.87 -20.86 12.94
CA GLY A 239 4.85 -20.56 11.94
C GLY A 239 4.65 -21.75 11.01
N ASN A 240 3.68 -21.63 10.12
CA ASN A 240 3.28 -22.71 9.23
C ASN A 240 4.37 -23.06 8.20
N SER A 241 5.22 -22.09 7.84
CA SER A 241 6.34 -22.33 6.93
C SER A 241 7.55 -22.96 7.65
N GLY A 242 8.11 -24.00 7.03
CA GLY A 242 9.40 -24.56 7.43
C GLY A 242 10.59 -23.63 7.20
N PHE A 243 10.41 -22.52 6.47
CA PHE A 243 11.47 -21.60 6.04
C PHE A 243 11.32 -20.18 6.61
N TYR A 244 10.08 -19.68 6.69
CA TYR A 244 9.77 -18.36 7.26
C TYR A 244 8.97 -18.49 8.56
N GLY A 245 8.85 -17.40 9.30
CA GLY A 245 7.96 -17.33 10.47
C GLY A 245 6.73 -16.50 10.16
N ASP A 246 5.70 -16.65 10.99
CA ASP A 246 4.48 -15.86 10.87
C ASP A 246 4.59 -14.66 11.83
N PRO A 247 4.25 -13.43 11.38
CA PRO A 247 4.27 -12.29 12.28
C PRO A 247 3.18 -12.44 13.36
N PRO A 248 3.44 -12.00 14.61
CA PRO A 248 2.54 -12.22 15.74
C PRO A 248 1.16 -11.56 15.56
N TRP A 249 1.08 -10.52 14.72
CA TRP A 249 -0.15 -9.80 14.43
C TRP A 249 -0.96 -10.38 13.27
N VAL A 250 -0.48 -11.43 12.59
CA VAL A 250 -1.15 -12.00 11.40
C VAL A 250 -2.55 -12.55 11.71
N SER A 251 -2.77 -13.04 12.94
CA SER A 251 -4.09 -13.48 13.41
C SER A 251 -5.08 -12.31 13.51
N ALA A 252 -4.58 -11.09 13.73
CA ALA A 252 -5.36 -9.87 13.81
C ALA A 252 -5.48 -9.13 12.45
N ILE A 253 -5.04 -9.74 11.34
CA ILE A 253 -5.02 -9.07 10.03
C ILE A 253 -6.40 -8.55 9.59
N GLY A 254 -7.48 -9.26 9.94
CA GLY A 254 -8.84 -8.80 9.64
C GLY A 254 -9.18 -7.50 10.35
N ALA A 255 -8.76 -7.34 11.61
CA ALA A 255 -8.95 -6.11 12.37
C ALA A 255 -8.09 -4.97 11.82
N VAL A 256 -6.81 -5.25 11.51
CA VAL A 256 -5.89 -4.26 10.91
C VAL A 256 -6.44 -3.75 9.58
N VAL A 257 -6.86 -4.65 8.69
CA VAL A 257 -7.44 -4.29 7.39
C VAL A 257 -8.74 -3.49 7.57
N THR A 258 -9.58 -3.88 8.52
CA THR A 258 -10.82 -3.15 8.83
C THR A 258 -10.54 -1.72 9.25
N LEU A 259 -9.57 -1.49 10.15
CA LEU A 259 -9.20 -0.15 10.59
C LEU A 259 -8.68 0.71 9.44
N VAL A 260 -7.79 0.16 8.60
CA VAL A 260 -7.31 0.86 7.40
C VAL A 260 -8.47 1.17 6.44
N THR A 261 -9.43 0.26 6.31
CA THR A 261 -10.59 0.44 5.41
C THR A 261 -11.58 1.49 5.95
N ILE A 262 -11.77 1.56 7.27
CA ILE A 262 -12.58 2.61 7.90
C ILE A 262 -11.93 3.97 7.66
N GLU A 263 -10.61 4.08 7.82
CA GLU A 263 -9.86 5.30 7.51
C GLU A 263 -10.01 5.70 6.04
N GLU A 264 -9.87 4.74 5.12
CA GLU A 264 -10.09 4.98 3.69
C GLU A 264 -11.51 5.41 3.38
N PHE A 265 -12.50 4.76 3.98
CA PHE A 265 -13.91 5.09 3.79
C PHE A 265 -14.22 6.50 4.29
N ASN A 266 -13.80 6.82 5.52
CA ASN A 266 -13.99 8.15 6.10
C ASN A 266 -13.25 9.21 5.29
N SER A 267 -12.03 8.92 4.83
CA SER A 267 -11.29 9.81 3.94
C SER A 267 -12.02 10.01 2.60
N SER A 268 -12.57 8.93 2.03
CA SER A 268 -13.31 8.97 0.77
C SER A 268 -14.55 9.86 0.84
N TRP A 269 -15.14 10.02 2.03
CA TRP A 269 -16.27 10.91 2.24
C TRP A 269 -15.92 12.37 1.93
N PHE A 270 -14.71 12.82 2.30
CA PHE A 270 -14.24 14.18 1.99
C PHE A 270 -14.00 14.39 0.49
N PHE A 271 -13.61 13.35 -0.24
CA PHE A 271 -13.30 13.46 -1.67
C PHE A 271 -14.50 13.23 -2.59
N ASN A 272 -15.44 12.37 -2.18
CA ASN A 272 -16.47 11.85 -3.08
C ASN A 272 -17.90 12.02 -2.56
N ARG A 273 -18.15 12.67 -1.39
CA ARG A 273 -19.47 12.89 -0.75
C ARG A 273 -20.49 11.83 -1.19
N GLY A 274 -20.58 10.70 -0.48
CA GLY A 274 -21.29 9.48 -0.93
C GLY A 274 -22.82 9.59 -1.19
N ILE A 275 -23.37 10.80 -1.27
CA ILE A 275 -24.67 11.17 -1.84
C ILE A 275 -24.42 12.31 -2.83
N PRO A 276 -24.99 12.28 -4.06
CA PRO A 276 -24.94 13.43 -4.96
C PRO A 276 -25.32 14.70 -4.21
N SER A 277 -24.49 15.74 -4.27
CA SER A 277 -24.81 16.99 -3.54
C SER A 277 -25.92 17.78 -4.23
N PHE A 278 -26.09 17.62 -5.54
CA PHE A 278 -27.08 18.31 -6.35
C PHE A 278 -27.65 17.41 -7.45
N LEU A 279 -28.91 17.62 -7.79
CA LEU A 279 -29.56 17.18 -9.01
C LEU A 279 -29.57 18.36 -9.99
N VAL A 280 -29.01 18.16 -11.18
CA VAL A 280 -29.03 19.15 -12.26
C VAL A 280 -30.04 18.69 -13.30
N THR A 281 -31.13 19.44 -13.45
CA THR A 281 -32.15 19.17 -14.47
C THR A 281 -32.08 20.23 -15.54
N LEU A 282 -31.99 19.80 -16.81
CA LEU A 282 -31.97 20.68 -17.98
C LEU A 282 -33.26 20.45 -18.79
N GLU A 283 -34.08 21.49 -18.90
CA GLU A 283 -35.36 21.49 -19.62
C GLU A 283 -35.27 22.41 -20.86
N GLY A 284 -35.68 21.96 -22.04
CA GLY A 284 -35.65 22.76 -23.28
C GLY A 284 -34.82 22.14 -24.41
N MET A 285 -34.58 22.92 -25.47
CA MET A 285 -33.70 22.55 -26.58
C MET A 285 -32.27 22.99 -26.26
N TYR A 286 -31.31 22.08 -26.44
CA TYR A 286 -29.90 22.32 -26.18
C TYR A 286 -29.07 21.77 -27.33
N ASP A 287 -27.95 22.42 -27.61
CA ASP A 287 -27.00 21.94 -28.61
C ASP A 287 -26.41 20.57 -28.23
N GLU A 288 -26.05 19.79 -29.26
CA GLU A 288 -25.30 18.56 -29.07
C GLU A 288 -23.97 18.85 -28.34
N GLY A 289 -23.79 18.25 -27.16
CA GLY A 289 -22.56 18.36 -26.36
C GLY A 289 -22.65 19.26 -25.12
N VAL A 290 -23.75 20.00 -24.91
CA VAL A 290 -23.97 20.79 -23.67
C VAL A 290 -23.91 19.89 -22.42
N SER A 291 -24.55 18.72 -22.45
CA SER A 291 -24.49 17.76 -21.34
C SER A 291 -23.07 17.31 -21.02
N LYS A 292 -22.20 17.19 -22.04
CA LYS A 292 -20.79 16.82 -21.86
C LYS A 292 -20.01 17.97 -21.23
N LYS A 293 -20.20 19.22 -21.68
CA LYS A 293 -19.55 20.40 -21.09
C LYS A 293 -19.91 20.58 -19.61
N ILE A 294 -21.19 20.44 -19.28
CA ILE A 294 -21.68 20.53 -17.89
C ILE A 294 -21.09 19.38 -17.06
N THR A 295 -21.07 18.16 -17.61
CA THR A 295 -20.46 17.01 -16.96
C THR A 295 -18.97 17.22 -16.67
N ASP A 296 -18.21 17.65 -17.68
CA ASP A 296 -16.77 17.87 -17.58
C ASP A 296 -16.50 18.94 -16.52
N PHE A 297 -17.22 20.06 -16.55
CA PHE A 297 -17.15 21.11 -15.53
C PHE A 297 -17.44 20.58 -14.12
N LEU A 298 -18.54 19.85 -13.91
CA LEU A 298 -18.87 19.30 -12.59
C LEU A 298 -17.80 18.31 -12.10
N SER A 299 -17.21 17.53 -13.00
CA SER A 299 -16.18 16.53 -12.66
C SER A 299 -14.82 17.16 -12.32
N THR A 300 -14.49 18.30 -12.93
CA THR A 300 -13.18 18.97 -12.80
C THR A 300 -13.22 20.10 -11.77
N GLU A 301 -14.27 20.91 -11.77
CA GLU A 301 -14.33 22.18 -11.04
C GLU A 301 -15.18 22.13 -9.78
N CYS A 302 -15.95 21.05 -9.56
CA CYS A 302 -16.86 20.93 -8.40
C CYS A 302 -16.55 19.73 -7.49
N LYS A 303 -15.49 18.96 -7.78
CA LYS A 303 -15.08 17.77 -7.01
C LYS A 303 -13.86 18.08 -6.14
N GLY A 304 -13.84 17.56 -4.90
CA GLY A 304 -12.71 17.69 -4.00
C GLY A 304 -12.78 18.93 -3.10
N PRO A 305 -12.02 18.94 -1.98
CA PRO A 305 -12.03 20.02 -1.00
C PRO A 305 -11.57 21.37 -1.58
N GLU A 306 -10.65 21.37 -2.54
CA GLU A 306 -10.12 22.57 -3.20
C GLU A 306 -11.15 23.31 -4.07
N ASN A 307 -12.22 22.62 -4.43
CA ASN A 307 -13.30 23.11 -5.29
C ASN A 307 -14.57 23.46 -4.49
N GLU A 308 -14.53 23.32 -3.17
CA GLU A 308 -15.65 23.68 -2.30
C GLU A 308 -15.90 25.20 -2.31
N GLY A 309 -17.14 25.60 -2.61
CA GLY A 309 -17.55 27.01 -2.63
C GLY A 309 -17.36 27.74 -3.97
N LYS A 310 -16.88 27.04 -5.03
CA LYS A 310 -16.86 27.61 -6.39
C LYS A 310 -18.28 27.85 -6.91
N THR A 311 -18.46 28.98 -7.60
CA THR A 311 -19.74 29.35 -8.21
C THR A 311 -19.84 28.78 -9.62
N LEU A 312 -20.90 28.01 -9.90
CA LEU A 312 -21.24 27.59 -11.25
C LEU A 312 -21.96 28.73 -11.98
N VAL A 313 -21.49 29.06 -13.18
CA VAL A 313 -22.15 30.00 -14.09
C VAL A 313 -22.58 29.23 -15.34
N LEU A 314 -23.87 29.28 -15.66
CA LEU A 314 -24.42 28.70 -16.87
C LEU A 314 -25.04 29.78 -17.75
N GLU A 315 -24.68 29.78 -19.02
CA GLU A 315 -25.39 30.51 -20.07
C GLU A 315 -26.34 29.54 -20.77
N LEU A 316 -27.62 29.89 -20.85
CA LEU A 316 -28.67 29.05 -21.40
C LEU A 316 -29.19 29.64 -22.72
N PRO A 317 -29.53 28.81 -23.72
CA PRO A 317 -30.19 29.26 -24.94
C PRO A 317 -31.61 29.74 -24.65
N ASP A 318 -32.20 30.49 -25.59
CA ASP A 318 -33.59 30.98 -25.47
C ASP A 318 -34.58 29.84 -25.21
N GLY A 319 -35.31 29.92 -24.11
CA GLY A 319 -36.27 28.90 -23.66
C GLY A 319 -35.65 27.71 -22.91
N GLY A 320 -34.33 27.69 -22.70
CA GLY A 320 -33.63 26.73 -21.86
C GLY A 320 -33.79 27.06 -20.37
N LYS A 321 -33.99 26.03 -19.54
CA LYS A 321 -34.07 26.15 -18.08
C LYS A 321 -33.21 25.10 -17.40
N ALA A 322 -32.33 25.54 -16.51
CA ALA A 322 -31.55 24.67 -15.64
C ALA A 322 -32.03 24.83 -14.19
N THR A 323 -32.26 23.72 -13.49
CA THR A 323 -32.53 23.72 -12.05
C THR A 323 -31.45 22.96 -11.29
N PHE A 324 -31.08 23.50 -10.13
CA PHE A 324 -30.12 22.91 -9.20
C PHE A 324 -30.84 22.63 -7.90
N GLU A 325 -31.09 21.36 -7.63
CA GLU A 325 -31.78 20.93 -6.41
C GLU A 325 -30.79 20.21 -5.49
N PRO A 326 -30.57 20.67 -4.26
CA PRO A 326 -29.71 19.96 -3.32
C PRO A 326 -30.33 18.60 -2.97
N VAL A 327 -29.57 17.52 -3.16
CA VAL A 327 -30.02 16.15 -2.86
C VAL A 327 -29.57 15.79 -1.46
N GLY A 328 -30.41 16.17 -0.50
CA GLY A 328 -30.19 15.97 0.93
C GLY A 328 -30.75 17.15 1.70
N GLY A 329 -31.56 16.90 2.74
CA GLY A 329 -32.06 17.96 3.62
C GLY A 329 -30.91 18.72 4.29
N GLU A 330 -31.20 19.89 4.88
CA GLU A 330 -30.24 20.72 5.63
C GLU A 330 -29.43 19.87 6.62
N ARG A 331 -28.31 19.32 6.15
CA ARG A 331 -27.33 18.68 7.01
C ARG A 331 -26.39 19.78 7.41
N ALA A 332 -26.41 20.10 8.71
CA ALA A 332 -25.43 20.97 9.32
C ALA A 332 -24.04 20.60 8.78
N LYS A 333 -23.33 21.60 8.27
CA LYS A 333 -21.92 21.48 7.90
C LYS A 333 -21.13 21.29 9.20
N GLU A 334 -21.14 20.09 9.78
CA GLU A 334 -20.50 19.81 11.07
C GLU A 334 -18.96 19.87 11.03
N ALA A 335 -18.36 20.19 9.88
CA ALA A 335 -16.92 20.40 9.75
C ALA A 335 -16.53 21.78 9.17
N SER A 336 -17.47 22.73 9.02
CA SER A 336 -17.07 24.12 8.82
C SER A 336 -16.80 24.73 10.18
N TYR A 337 -15.54 25.09 10.46
CA TYR A 337 -15.17 25.93 11.59
C TYR A 337 -16.20 27.06 11.73
N ILE A 338 -16.88 27.07 12.88
CA ILE A 338 -17.79 28.12 13.30
C ILE A 338 -17.06 29.45 13.10
N THR A 339 -17.53 30.25 12.15
CA THR A 339 -17.09 31.64 12.02
C THR A 339 -17.56 32.36 13.28
N PRO A 340 -16.67 32.94 14.10
CA PRO A 340 -17.10 33.64 15.28
C PRO A 340 -17.77 34.97 14.87
N GLY A 341 -19.06 35.09 15.16
CA GLY A 341 -19.69 36.35 15.52
C GLY A 341 -20.31 37.18 14.39
N HIS A 342 -21.64 37.19 14.36
CA HIS A 342 -22.40 38.44 14.31
C HIS A 342 -23.63 38.26 15.20
N ARG A 343 -23.64 38.93 16.36
CA ARG A 343 -24.89 39.19 17.10
C ARG A 343 -25.54 40.41 16.45
N PRO A 344 -26.85 40.39 16.15
CA PRO A 344 -27.57 41.60 15.81
C PRO A 344 -27.76 42.45 17.08
N LEU A 345 -27.63 43.77 16.91
CA LEU A 345 -28.24 44.76 17.81
C LEU A 345 -29.76 44.77 17.63
#